data_AF-A0ABD3NW32-F1
#
_entry.id   AF-A0ABD3NW32-F1
#
_cell.length_a   1.000
_cell.length_b   1.000
_cell.length_c   1.000
_cell.angle_alpha   90.00
_cell.angle_beta   90.00
_cell.angle_gamma   90.00
#
_symmetry.space_group_name_H-M   'P 1'
#
loop_
_entity.id
_entity.type
_entity.pdbx_description
1 polymer ?
#
loop_
_entity_poly.entity_id
_entity_poly.type
_entity_poly.pdbx_seq_one_letter_code
_entity_poly.pdbx_strand_id
1 'polypeptide(L)'
;MEMAQTHYKDPLKKPFFPGLCKFFSSGPIICMCWEGKDIIKQGRQMLSETPLASKQGSIHGDYSIDLGRNICHGSGLPEEAAHELEMWFPEGVNDWGKTVDSWVYES
;
A
#
# COMPACT_ATOMS: atom_id res chain seq x y z
N MET A 1 -2.78 6.01 -16.56
CA MET A 1 -4.06 6.61 -16.13
C MET A 1 -5.10 5.53 -15.84
N GLU A 2 -5.38 4.61 -16.76
CA GLU A 2 -6.37 3.53 -16.56
C GLU A 2 -6.08 2.68 -15.30
N MET A 3 -4.85 2.20 -15.11
CA MET A 3 -4.44 1.49 -13.89
C MET A 3 -4.66 2.31 -12.61
N ALA A 4 -4.31 3.60 -12.60
CA ALA A 4 -4.54 4.44 -11.43
C ALA A 4 -6.04 4.60 -11.12
N GLN A 5 -6.88 4.68 -12.15
CA GLN A 5 -8.33 4.79 -12.00
C GLN A 5 -8.95 3.48 -11.51
N THR A 6 -8.47 2.34 -11.98
CA THR A 6 -8.93 1.02 -11.50
C THR A 6 -8.46 0.74 -10.07
N HIS A 7 -7.25 1.18 -9.73
CA HIS A 7 -6.70 1.04 -8.37
C HIS A 7 -7.54 1.83 -7.37
N TYR A 8 -7.79 3.11 -7.65
CA TYR A 8 -8.63 3.94 -6.80
C TYR A 8 -10.11 3.74 -7.18
N LYS A 9 -10.75 2.73 -6.58
CA LYS A 9 -12.16 2.36 -6.82
C LYS A 9 -13.17 3.50 -6.60
N ASP A 10 -12.88 4.49 -5.74
CA ASP A 10 -13.88 5.49 -5.34
C ASP A 10 -13.49 6.99 -5.31
N PRO A 11 -13.18 7.64 -6.47
CA PRO A 11 -12.67 9.01 -6.39
C PRO A 11 -13.10 9.93 -7.55
N LEU A 12 -13.99 9.50 -8.46
CA LEU A 12 -14.45 10.33 -9.58
C LEU A 12 -15.12 11.65 -9.14
N LYS A 13 -15.51 11.78 -7.87
CA LYS A 13 -16.14 12.98 -7.31
C LYS A 13 -15.23 13.88 -6.46
N LYS A 14 -13.97 13.49 -6.21
CA LYS A 14 -13.06 14.29 -5.35
C LYS A 14 -12.19 15.24 -6.19
N PRO A 15 -12.09 16.54 -5.85
CA PRO A 15 -11.36 17.53 -6.68
C PRO A 15 -9.89 17.20 -6.93
N PHE A 16 -9.24 16.47 -6.02
CA PHE A 16 -7.82 16.11 -6.11
C PHE A 16 -7.54 14.85 -6.95
N PHE A 17 -8.57 14.09 -7.33
CA PHE A 17 -8.39 12.79 -7.98
C PHE A 17 -7.64 12.83 -9.32
N PRO A 18 -7.90 13.80 -10.23
CA PRO A 18 -7.12 13.88 -11.46
C PRO A 18 -5.62 14.09 -11.20
N GLY A 19 -5.28 14.88 -10.18
CA GLY A 19 -3.90 15.11 -9.76
C GLY A 19 -3.24 13.85 -9.20
N LEU A 20 -3.98 13.09 -8.39
CA LEU A 20 -3.52 11.81 -7.85
C LEU A 20 -3.21 10.81 -8.96
N CYS A 21 -4.13 10.60 -9.90
CA CYS A 21 -3.93 9.71 -11.04
C CYS A 21 -2.74 10.12 -11.93
N LYS A 22 -2.56 11.44 -12.14
CA LYS A 22 -1.43 11.97 -12.90
C LYS A 22 -0.11 11.69 -12.19
N PHE A 23 -0.04 11.92 -10.87
CA PHE A 23 1.16 11.66 -10.09
C PHE A 23 1.49 10.17 -10.04
N PHE A 24 0.50 9.33 -9.73
CA PHE A 24 0.62 7.88 -9.71
C PHE A 24 1.16 7.32 -11.04
N SER A 25 0.69 7.87 -12.17
CA SER A 25 1.11 7.43 -13.50
C SER A 25 2.38 8.15 -14.03
N SER A 26 3.05 8.99 -13.23
CA SER A 26 4.15 9.84 -13.70
C SER A 26 5.50 9.14 -13.82
N GLY A 27 5.62 7.93 -13.29
CA GLY A 27 6.85 7.14 -13.32
C GLY A 27 6.60 5.67 -12.97
N PRO A 28 7.65 4.84 -13.01
CA PRO A 28 7.55 3.45 -12.61
C PRO A 28 7.27 3.35 -11.11
N ILE A 29 6.54 2.31 -10.73
CA ILE A 29 6.26 1.95 -9.33
C ILE A 29 6.67 0.51 -9.09
N ILE A 30 6.86 0.15 -7.82
CA ILE A 30 7.15 -1.21 -7.40
C ILE A 30 5.91 -1.72 -6.67
N CYS A 31 5.26 -2.73 -7.25
CA CYS A 31 4.13 -3.40 -6.62
C CYS A 31 4.62 -4.64 -5.87
N MET A 32 4.15 -4.82 -4.63
CA MET A 32 4.54 -5.93 -3.76
C MET A 32 3.30 -6.48 -3.05
N CYS A 33 3.31 -7.78 -2.77
CA CYS A 33 2.36 -8.43 -1.88
C CYS A 33 3.11 -8.89 -0.62
N TRP A 34 2.52 -8.63 0.55
CA TRP A 34 3.05 -9.07 1.84
C TRP A 34 2.01 -9.92 2.56
N GLU A 35 2.47 -11.02 3.17
CA GLU A 35 1.64 -11.95 3.90
C GLU A 35 2.13 -12.09 5.35
N GLY A 36 1.18 -12.08 6.28
CA GLY A 36 1.44 -12.34 7.69
C GLY A 36 0.22 -12.05 8.56
N LYS A 37 0.33 -12.35 9.85
CA LYS A 37 -0.72 -12.06 10.82
C LYS A 37 -0.97 -10.56 10.93
N ASP A 38 -2.23 -10.15 10.80
CA ASP A 38 -2.67 -8.74 10.84
C ASP A 38 -1.92 -7.82 9.86
N ILE A 39 -1.40 -8.35 8.74
CA ILE A 39 -0.44 -7.66 7.86
C ILE A 39 -0.94 -6.32 7.33
N ILE A 40 -2.24 -6.16 7.07
CA ILE A 40 -2.83 -4.89 6.63
C ILE A 40 -2.63 -3.83 7.73
N LYS A 41 -3.01 -4.15 8.97
CA LYS A 41 -2.86 -3.24 10.11
C LYS A 41 -1.39 -2.95 10.40
N GLN A 42 -0.54 -3.97 10.40
CA GLN A 42 0.90 -3.84 10.62
C GLN A 42 1.55 -2.97 9.54
N GLY A 43 1.20 -3.20 8.26
CA GLY A 43 1.66 -2.40 7.13
C GLY A 43 1.25 -0.94 7.27
N ARG A 44 -0.01 -0.66 7.59
CA ARG A 44 -0.49 0.70 7.83
C ARG A 44 0.19 1.38 9.01
N GLN A 45 0.54 0.63 10.06
CA GLN A 45 1.31 1.17 11.19
C GLN A 45 2.75 1.50 10.80
N MET A 46 3.41 0.68 9.97
CA MET A 46 4.76 0.94 9.47
C MET A 46 4.79 2.14 8.50
N LEU A 47 3.76 2.30 7.68
CA LEU A 47 3.62 3.43 6.76
C LEU A 47 3.27 4.72 7.49
N SER A 48 2.33 4.64 8.42
CA SER A 48 1.60 5.77 9.05
C SER A 48 0.57 6.43 8.12
N GLU A 49 -0.25 7.35 8.65
CA GLU A 49 -1.39 7.96 7.95
C GLU A 49 -0.98 9.12 7.03
N THR A 50 -0.31 10.12 7.60
CA THR A 50 0.16 11.32 6.87
C THR A 50 1.52 11.73 7.41
N PRO A 51 2.42 12.30 6.59
CA PRO A 51 3.76 12.69 7.04
C PRO A 51 3.75 13.57 8.30
N LEU A 52 2.84 14.55 8.38
CA LEU A 52 2.75 15.47 9.53
C LEU A 52 2.35 14.79 10.84
N ALA A 53 1.49 13.77 10.79
CA ALA A 53 1.02 13.03 11.97
C ALA A 53 1.88 11.79 12.25
N SER A 54 2.91 11.54 11.46
CA SER A 54 3.70 10.32 11.54
C SER A 54 4.70 10.34 12.67
N LYS A 55 4.88 9.17 13.29
CA LYS A 55 5.91 8.96 14.31
C LYS A 55 7.25 8.69 13.63
N GLN A 56 8.33 9.13 14.28
CA GLN A 56 9.68 8.72 13.92
C GLN A 56 9.79 7.18 13.91
N GLY A 57 10.48 6.64 12.91
CA GLY A 57 10.59 5.20 12.66
C GLY A 57 9.54 4.63 11.69
N SER A 58 8.52 5.42 11.33
CA SER A 58 7.61 5.07 10.23
C SER A 58 8.13 5.59 8.90
N ILE A 59 7.71 4.98 7.79
CA ILE A 59 8.21 5.38 6.46
C ILE A 59 7.84 6.83 6.14
N HIS A 60 6.61 7.26 6.41
CA HIS A 60 6.23 8.65 6.18
C HIS A 60 6.91 9.61 7.16
N GLY A 61 7.12 9.19 8.41
CA GLY A 61 7.78 10.02 9.42
C GLY A 61 9.26 10.27 9.13
N ASP A 62 9.96 9.28 8.62
CA ASP A 62 11.41 9.37 8.39
C ASP A 62 11.76 9.94 7.01
N TYR A 63 10.89 9.76 6.01
CA TYR A 63 11.25 10.02 4.61
C TYR A 63 10.31 10.96 3.87
N SER A 64 9.18 11.36 4.45
CA SER A 64 8.20 12.23 3.77
C SER A 64 7.99 13.55 4.51
N ILE A 65 7.70 14.61 3.75
CA ILE A 65 7.38 15.93 4.29
C ILE A 65 5.99 16.36 3.80
N ASP A 66 5.73 16.23 2.50
CA ASP A 66 4.49 16.64 1.86
C ASP A 66 3.53 15.44 1.71
N LEU A 67 2.24 15.66 2.00
CA LEU A 67 1.18 14.67 1.85
C LEU A 67 1.10 14.11 0.43
N GLY A 68 1.35 14.95 -0.59
CA GLY A 68 1.34 14.52 -1.99
C GLY A 68 2.60 13.76 -2.42
N ARG A 69 3.60 13.63 -1.55
CA ARG A 69 4.90 12.99 -1.80
C ARG A 69 5.28 12.06 -0.65
N ASN A 70 4.37 11.15 -0.33
CA ASN A 70 4.48 10.25 0.83
C ASN A 70 5.09 8.87 0.50
N ILE A 71 5.81 8.74 -0.62
CA ILE A 71 6.65 7.60 -1.01
C ILE A 71 5.90 6.30 -1.36
N CYS A 72 5.00 5.82 -0.50
CA CYS A 72 4.42 4.48 -0.61
C CYS A 72 2.96 4.43 -0.15
N HIS A 73 2.24 3.50 -0.77
CA HIS A 73 0.84 3.16 -0.52
C HIS A 73 0.75 1.80 0.19
N GLY A 74 -0.34 1.60 0.93
CA GLY A 74 -0.73 0.30 1.47
C GLY A 74 -2.23 0.26 1.70
N SER A 75 -2.85 -0.88 1.40
CA SER A 75 -4.30 -1.09 1.53
C SER A 75 -4.77 -0.82 2.96
N GLY A 76 -5.93 -0.17 3.12
CA GLY A 76 -6.48 0.18 4.45
C GLY A 76 -7.41 -0.88 5.02
N LEU A 77 -8.12 -1.60 4.16
CA LEU A 77 -9.13 -2.60 4.52
C LEU A 77 -8.89 -3.94 3.80
N PRO A 78 -9.39 -5.08 4.35
CA PRO A 78 -9.29 -6.38 3.69
C PRO A 78 -9.88 -6.41 2.28
N GLU A 79 -11.01 -5.74 2.05
CA GLU A 79 -11.68 -5.70 0.75
C GLU A 79 -10.88 -4.88 -0.28
N GLU A 80 -10.22 -3.81 0.19
CA GLU A 80 -9.28 -3.03 -0.63
C GLU A 80 -8.06 -3.86 -0.99
N ALA A 81 -7.48 -4.56 -0.01
CA ALA A 81 -6.32 -5.42 -0.22
C ALA A 81 -6.62 -6.53 -1.23
N ALA A 82 -7.78 -7.19 -1.12
CA ALA A 82 -8.20 -8.23 -2.06
C ALA A 82 -8.36 -7.68 -3.49
N HIS A 83 -9.01 -6.52 -3.64
CA HIS A 83 -9.14 -5.84 -4.94
C HIS A 83 -7.80 -5.47 -5.55
N GLU A 84 -6.93 -4.84 -4.75
CA GLU A 84 -5.61 -4.42 -5.20
C GLU A 84 -4.77 -5.64 -5.60
N LEU A 85 -4.84 -6.73 -4.84
CA LEU A 85 -4.10 -7.95 -5.13
C LEU A 85 -4.53 -8.58 -6.46
N GLU A 86 -5.83 -8.75 -6.69
CA GLU A 86 -6.38 -9.28 -7.93
C GLU A 86 -6.01 -8.41 -9.14
N MET A 87 -6.03 -7.08 -8.95
CA MET A 87 -5.69 -6.13 -10.01
C MET A 87 -4.19 -6.14 -10.35
N TRP A 88 -3.31 -6.12 -9.35
CA TRP A 88 -1.85 -6.00 -9.55
C TRP A 88 -1.16 -7.34 -9.84
N PHE A 89 -1.74 -8.44 -9.36
CA PHE A 89 -1.19 -9.79 -9.49
C PHE A 89 -2.26 -10.78 -10.02
N PRO A 90 -2.76 -10.57 -11.25
CA PRO A 90 -3.84 -11.39 -11.81
C PRO A 90 -3.45 -12.86 -12.04
N GLU A 91 -2.14 -13.14 -12.14
CA GLU A 91 -1.59 -14.49 -12.26
C GLU A 91 -1.40 -15.18 -10.89
N GLY A 92 -1.72 -14.47 -9.80
CA GLY A 92 -1.51 -14.92 -8.42
C GLY A 92 -0.18 -14.44 -7.83
N VAL A 93 0.09 -14.92 -6.61
CA VAL A 93 1.30 -14.60 -5.85
C VAL A 93 2.14 -15.86 -5.63
N ASN A 94 3.42 -15.65 -5.32
CA ASN A 94 4.32 -16.77 -5.01
C ASN A 94 3.95 -17.39 -3.66
N ASP A 95 3.61 -18.68 -3.67
CA ASP A 95 3.38 -19.47 -2.47
C ASP A 95 4.64 -20.29 -2.14
N TRP A 96 5.16 -20.11 -0.93
CA TRP A 96 6.35 -20.80 -0.46
C TRP A 96 6.40 -20.87 1.07
N GLY A 97 6.87 -22.01 1.59
CA GLY A 97 7.08 -22.19 3.02
C GLY A 97 8.28 -21.40 3.53
N LYS A 98 8.05 -20.50 4.49
CA LYS A 98 9.08 -19.68 5.12
C LYS A 98 9.77 -20.49 6.22
N THR A 99 11.07 -20.75 6.07
CA THR A 99 11.88 -21.51 7.06
C THR A 99 11.91 -20.87 8.45
N VAL A 100 11.58 -19.59 8.54
CA VAL A 100 11.57 -18.81 9.79
C VAL A 100 10.21 -18.81 10.49
N ASP A 101 9.14 -19.34 9.89
CA ASP A 101 7.79 -19.21 10.44
C ASP A 101 7.67 -19.76 11.87
N SER A 102 8.34 -20.88 12.18
CA SER A 102 8.33 -21.47 13.52
C SER A 102 9.05 -20.62 14.59
N TRP A 103 9.84 -19.63 14.18
CA TRP A 103 10.50 -18.68 15.07
C TRP A 103 9.74 -17.36 15.19
N VAL A 104 8.81 -17.09 14.27
CA VAL A 104 8.04 -15.85 14.19
C VAL A 104 6.64 -16.02 14.79
N TYR A 105 6.01 -17.19 14.61
CA TYR A 105 4.67 -17.48 15.08
C TYR A 105 4.66 -18.59 16.14
N GLU A 106 3.82 -18.41 17.15
CA GLU A 106 3.48 -19.45 18.13
C GLU A 106 2.53 -20.47 17.49
N SER A 107 2.77 -21.75 17.78
CA SER A 107 1.99 -22.90 17.30
C SER A 107 0.74 -23.18 18.12
#